data_AF-A0A8T8HYD8-F1
#
_entry.id   AF-A0A8T8HYD8-F1
#
_cell.length_a   1.000
_cell.length_b   1.000
_cell.length_c   1.000
_cell.angle_alpha   90.00
_cell.angle_beta   90.00
_cell.angle_gamma   90.00
#
_symmetry.space_group_name_H-M   'P 1'
#
loop_
_entity.id
_entity.type
_entity.pdbx_description
1 polymer ?
#
loop_
_entity_poly.entity_id
_entity_poly.type
_entity_poly.pdbx_seq_one_letter_code
_entity_poly.pdbx_strand_id
1 'polypeptide(L)'
;MRVGVLGPLAVTADGSSVEIGGTRVRALLVRLALGAGRVVTVEELAAALWPEDKPADEVGAVRSLVSRLRRALPDPAALRSAHGGYRLD
;
A
#
# COMPACT_ATOMS: atom_id res chain seq x y z
N MET A 1 7.78 0.04 12.34
CA MET A 1 8.02 -0.70 11.08
C MET A 1 8.98 0.11 10.20
N ARG A 2 9.81 -0.54 9.37
CA ARG A 2 10.56 0.13 8.29
C ARG A 2 10.26 -0.53 6.95
N VAL A 3 10.14 0.30 5.91
CA VAL A 3 9.93 -0.13 4.53
C VAL A 3 11.13 0.32 3.70
N GLY A 4 11.86 -0.63 3.12
CA GLY A 4 12.98 -0.39 2.20
C GLY A 4 12.56 -0.64 0.76
N VAL A 5 12.85 0.32 -0.13
CA VAL A 5 12.46 0.27 -1.56
C VAL A 5 13.63 0.42 -2.54
N LEU A 6 14.85 0.63 -2.03
CA LEU A 6 16.08 0.74 -2.83
C LEU A 6 16.67 -0.65 -3.10
N GLY A 7 15.87 -1.51 -3.72
CA GLY A 7 16.12 -2.94 -3.89
C GLY A 7 14.80 -3.72 -3.85
N PRO A 8 14.83 -5.05 -3.66
CA PRO A 8 13.61 -5.79 -3.36
C PRO A 8 12.88 -5.17 -2.17
N LEU A 9 11.54 -5.13 -2.23
CA LEU A 9 10.74 -4.59 -1.13
C LEU A 9 11.07 -5.34 0.16
N ALA A 10 11.60 -4.61 1.15
CA ALA A 10 11.91 -5.13 2.47
C ALA A 10 11.00 -4.47 3.50
N VAL A 11 10.29 -5.27 4.28
CA VAL A 11 9.48 -4.79 5.41
C VAL A 11 10.00 -5.41 6.68
N THR A 12 10.29 -4.58 7.67
CA THR A 12 10.78 -5.04 8.98
C THR A 12 9.96 -4.45 10.11
N ALA A 13 9.61 -5.27 11.10
CA ALA A 13 9.01 -4.85 12.35
C ALA A 13 9.65 -5.61 13.51
N ASP A 14 9.98 -4.90 14.58
CA ASP A 14 10.57 -5.47 15.80
C ASP A 14 11.78 -6.39 15.53
N GLY A 15 12.61 -5.99 14.56
CA GLY A 15 13.81 -6.74 14.14
C GLY A 15 13.56 -7.95 13.24
N SER A 16 12.31 -8.27 12.92
CA SER A 16 11.92 -9.42 12.08
C SER A 16 11.47 -8.98 10.68
N SER A 17 11.77 -9.79 9.67
CA SER A 17 11.28 -9.62 8.30
C SER A 17 9.80 -9.97 8.20
N VAL A 18 9.05 -9.20 7.41
CA VAL A 18 7.61 -9.37 7.20
C VAL A 18 7.35 -9.57 5.73
N GLU A 19 6.75 -10.71 5.38
CA GLU A 19 6.42 -11.00 3.99
C GLU A 19 5.13 -10.31 3.55
N ILE A 20 5.21 -9.57 2.45
CA ILE A 20 4.07 -8.94 1.79
C ILE A 20 3.76 -9.70 0.49
N GLY A 21 2.73 -10.53 0.55
CA GLY A 21 2.29 -11.36 -0.57
C GLY A 21 1.60 -10.57 -1.68
N GLY A 22 1.88 -10.94 -2.93
CA GLY A 22 1.22 -10.41 -4.12
C GLY A 22 1.82 -9.11 -4.68
N THR A 23 2.08 -9.09 -5.99
CA THR A 23 2.75 -7.97 -6.67
C THR A 23 2.02 -6.64 -6.51
N ARG A 24 0.69 -6.61 -6.63
CA ARG A 24 -0.10 -5.38 -6.48
C ARG A 24 -0.20 -4.88 -5.02
N VAL A 25 -0.19 -5.78 -4.05
CA VAL A 25 -0.16 -5.40 -2.61
C VAL A 25 1.19 -4.77 -2.26
N ARG A 26 2.29 -5.34 -2.78
CA ARG A 26 3.63 -4.76 -2.65
C ARG A 26 3.73 -3.40 -3.33
N ALA A 27 3.21 -3.27 -4.56
CA ALA A 27 3.20 -1.99 -5.28
C ALA A 27 2.39 -0.92 -4.52
N LEU A 28 1.27 -1.29 -3.90
CA LEU A 28 0.48 -0.39 -3.05
C LEU A 28 1.31 0.10 -1.86
N LEU A 29 2.00 -0.81 -1.17
CA LEU A 29 2.86 -0.45 -0.05
C LEU A 29 3.98 0.50 -0.48
N VAL A 30 4.66 0.21 -1.60
CA VAL A 30 5.72 1.08 -2.15
C VAL A 30 5.17 2.46 -2.48
N ARG A 31 4.05 2.55 -3.19
CA ARG A 31 3.45 3.83 -3.59
C ARG A 31 3.07 4.70 -2.39
N LEU A 32 2.56 4.07 -1.32
CA LEU A 32 2.23 4.75 -0.07
C LEU A 32 3.49 5.14 0.72
N ALA A 33 4.51 4.28 0.77
CA ALA A 33 5.77 4.57 1.45
C ALA A 33 6.55 5.73 0.81
N LEU A 34 6.52 5.85 -0.52
CA LEU A 34 7.06 7.01 -1.24
C LEU A 34 6.30 8.32 -0.94
N GLY A 35 5.06 8.19 -0.48
CA GLY A 35 4.20 9.28 -0.04
C GLY A 35 4.03 9.37 1.47
N ALA A 36 4.89 8.73 2.27
CA ALA A 36 4.70 8.58 3.73
C ALA A 36 4.32 9.92 4.40
N GLY A 37 3.34 9.87 5.31
CA GLY A 37 2.79 11.06 5.96
C GLY A 37 1.81 11.88 5.11
N ARG A 38 1.60 11.56 3.84
CA ARG A 38 0.60 12.21 2.95
C ARG A 38 -0.51 11.26 2.53
N VAL A 39 -1.71 11.82 2.32
CA VAL A 39 -2.82 11.07 1.73
C VAL A 39 -2.54 10.90 0.24
N VAL A 40 -2.64 9.67 -0.24
CA VAL A 40 -2.62 9.32 -1.66
C VAL A 40 -4.04 8.94 -2.06
N THR A 41 -4.59 9.57 -3.09
CA THR A 41 -6.00 9.37 -3.47
C THR A 41 -6.21 7.99 -4.09
N VAL A 42 -7.46 7.52 -4.11
CA VAL A 42 -7.82 6.28 -4.82
C VAL A 42 -7.44 6.35 -6.29
N GLU A 43 -7.65 7.50 -6.93
CA GLU A 43 -7.32 7.70 -8.34
C GLU A 43 -5.80 7.61 -8.60
N GLU A 44 -4.99 8.26 -7.76
CA GLU A 44 -3.52 8.19 -7.84
C GLU A 44 -3.01 6.76 -7.60
N LEU A 45 -3.63 6.05 -6.65
CA LEU A 45 -3.31 4.65 -6.40
C LEU A 45 -3.71 3.78 -7.59
N ALA A 46 -4.89 3.98 -8.15
CA ALA A 46 -5.37 3.20 -9.29
C ALA A 46 -4.48 3.42 -10.52
N ALA A 47 -4.11 4.67 -10.82
CA ALA A 47 -3.20 5.00 -11.91
C ALA A 47 -1.80 4.37 -11.73
N ALA A 48 -1.28 4.35 -10.49
CA ALA A 48 0.02 3.74 -10.21
C ALA A 48 0.00 2.21 -10.23
N LEU A 49 -1.11 1.58 -9.82
CA LEU A 49 -1.23 0.13 -9.68
C LEU A 49 -1.68 -0.57 -10.97
N TRP A 50 -2.37 0.17 -11.83
CA TRP A 50 -2.92 -0.28 -13.10
C TRP A 50 -2.71 0.79 -14.20
N PRO A 51 -1.46 1.04 -14.63
CA PRO A 51 -1.17 2.09 -15.60
C PRO A 51 -1.81 1.83 -16.98
N GLU A 52 -1.98 0.57 -17.36
CA GLU A 52 -2.48 0.18 -18.69
C GLU A 52 -3.89 -0.44 -18.67
N ASP A 53 -4.34 -0.95 -17.52
CA ASP A 53 -5.57 -1.73 -17.39
C ASP A 53 -6.34 -1.33 -16.13
N LYS A 54 -6.82 -0.07 -16.12
CA LYS A 54 -7.49 0.52 -14.95
C LYS A 54 -8.85 -0.18 -14.74
N PRO A 55 -9.13 -0.68 -13.52
CA PRO A 55 -10.39 -1.35 -13.23
C PRO A 55 -11.58 -0.38 -13.36
N ALA A 56 -12.72 -0.89 -13.83
CA ALA A 56 -13.96 -0.12 -13.91
C ALA A 56 -14.45 0.38 -12.54
N ASP A 57 -14.17 -0.37 -11.46
CA ASP A 57 -14.37 0.02 -10.07
C ASP A 57 -13.02 0.16 -9.35
N GLU A 58 -12.43 1.35 -9.47
CA GLU A 58 -11.17 1.70 -8.82
C GLU A 58 -11.25 1.67 -7.30
N VAL A 59 -12.37 2.14 -6.75
CA VAL A 59 -12.58 2.22 -5.30
C VAL A 59 -12.62 0.82 -4.71
N GLY A 60 -13.41 -0.09 -5.29
CA GLY A 60 -13.50 -1.47 -4.84
C GLY A 60 -12.18 -2.23 -5.00
N ALA A 61 -11.47 -2.02 -6.11
CA ALA A 61 -10.18 -2.65 -6.36
C ALA A 61 -9.11 -2.19 -5.36
N VAL A 62 -8.97 -0.88 -5.15
CA VAL A 62 -8.03 -0.32 -4.16
C VAL A 62 -8.40 -0.75 -2.75
N ARG A 63 -9.68 -0.70 -2.37
CA ARG A 63 -10.15 -1.14 -1.05
C ARG A 63 -9.82 -2.61 -0.77
N SER A 64 -9.92 -3.46 -1.80
CA SER A 64 -9.56 -4.88 -1.72
C SER A 64 -8.06 -5.08 -1.47
N LEU A 65 -7.20 -4.32 -2.17
CA LEU A 65 -5.76 -4.35 -1.94
C LEU A 65 -5.38 -3.80 -0.56
N VAL A 66 -6.01 -2.72 -0.11
CA VAL A 66 -5.82 -2.16 1.25
C VAL A 66 -6.21 -3.17 2.32
N SER A 67 -7.32 -3.88 2.16
CA SER A 67 -7.74 -4.92 3.09
C SER A 67 -6.70 -6.03 3.21
N ARG A 68 -6.14 -6.48 2.08
CA ARG A 68 -5.05 -7.48 2.07
C ARG A 68 -3.77 -6.93 2.70
N LEU A 69 -3.40 -5.68 2.39
CA LEU A 69 -2.22 -5.05 2.96
C LEU A 69 -2.33 -4.92 4.48
N ARG A 70 -3.48 -4.47 5.02
CA ARG A 70 -3.71 -4.38 6.47
C ARG A 70 -3.55 -5.73 7.18
N ARG A 71 -3.93 -6.83 6.55
CA ARG A 71 -3.76 -8.18 7.12
C ARG A 71 -2.30 -8.65 7.11
N ALA A 72 -1.49 -8.14 6.20
CA ALA A 72 -0.08 -8.49 6.07
C ALA A 72 0.84 -7.55 6.86
N LEU A 73 0.39 -6.34 7.19
CA LEU A 73 1.16 -5.39 7.99
C LEU A 73 1.25 -5.86 9.46
N PRO A 74 2.40 -5.67 10.11
CA PRO A 74 2.57 -5.95 11.54
C PRO A 74 1.70 -5.07 12.42
N ASP A 75 1.52 -3.81 12.00
CA ASP A 75 0.56 -2.88 12.58
C ASP A 75 -0.44 -2.43 11.50
N PRO A 76 -1.67 -2.96 11.49
CA PRO A 76 -2.72 -2.54 10.57
C PRO A 76 -3.10 -1.07 10.71
N ALA A 77 -2.86 -0.45 11.88
CA ALA A 77 -3.20 0.95 12.15
C ALA A 77 -2.26 1.95 11.46
N ALA A 78 -1.06 1.50 11.04
CA ALA A 78 -0.15 2.31 10.22
C ALA A 78 -0.75 2.68 8.87
N LEU A 79 -1.70 1.89 8.34
CA LEU A 79 -2.42 2.19 7.10
C LEU A 79 -3.77 2.83 7.37
N ARG A 80 -3.81 4.16 7.36
CA ARG A 80 -5.00 4.97 7.63
C ARG A 80 -5.85 5.15 6.38
N SER A 81 -7.17 5.08 6.55
CA SER A 81 -8.12 5.62 5.57
C SER A 81 -8.25 7.12 5.80
N ALA A 82 -8.26 7.92 4.74
CA ALA A 82 -8.54 9.35 4.78
C ALA A 82 -9.62 9.69 3.75
N HIS A 83 -10.11 10.93 3.74
CA HIS A 83 -11.13 11.35 2.78
C HIS A 83 -10.60 11.19 1.35
N GLY A 84 -11.18 10.26 0.59
CA GLY A 84 -10.82 9.98 -0.80
C GLY A 84 -9.52 9.17 -1.01
N GLY A 85 -8.88 8.64 0.04
CA GLY A 85 -7.58 8.00 -0.11
C GLY A 85 -7.04 7.26 1.11
N TYR A 86 -5.74 6.96 1.06
CA TYR A 86 -5.03 6.22 2.08
C TYR A 86 -3.68 6.85 2.38
N ARG A 87 -3.20 6.66 3.61
CA ARG A 87 -1.90 7.12 4.06
C ARG A 87 -1.20 6.04 4.87
N LEU A 88 0.11 5.95 4.70
CA LEU A 88 0.99 5.19 5.57
C LEU A 88 1.67 6.15 6.55
N ASP A 89 1.50 5.88 7.84
CA ASP A 89 2.13 6.60 8.96
C ASP A 89 3.43 5.90 9.40
#